data_AF-A0A958FIW5-F1
#
_entry.id   AF-A0A958FIW5-F1
#
_cell.length_a   1.000
_cell.length_b   1.000
_cell.length_c   1.000
_cell.angle_alpha   90.00
_cell.angle_beta   90.00
_cell.angle_gamma   90.00
#
_symmetry.space_group_name_H-M   'P 1'
#
loop_
_entity.id
_entity.type
_entity.pdbx_description
1 polymer ?
#
loop_
_entity_poly.entity_id
_entity_poly.type
_entity_poly.pdbx_seq_one_letter_code
_entity_poly.pdbx_strand_id
1 'polypeptide(L)'
;RQAFGKDGSGTFFSEALIMCLNGMGASRRAGKKTWRVDAASLSHGLLAVMQLIAERENLPLSCECRVQKPVSLHFPALGKVLVRVNCQIDEMKHESNITLTQGNMVKNSPPGEPRPWIESAISGDATISVKYAHFPDERIDDSLIPPVYDLELPL
;
A
#
# COMPACT_ATOMS: atom_id res chain seq x y z
N ARG A 1 -18.93 -2.34 -14.51
CA ARG A 1 -19.48 -2.70 -13.18
C ARG A 1 -18.63 -1.98 -12.15
N GLN A 2 -19.22 -1.06 -11.36
CA GLN A 2 -18.51 -0.23 -10.37
C GLN A 2 -17.92 -1.10 -9.26
N ALA A 3 -16.70 -0.80 -8.82
CA ALA A 3 -16.15 -1.36 -7.59
C ALA A 3 -16.96 -0.85 -6.39
N PHE A 4 -17.35 -1.72 -5.48
CA PHE A 4 -18.08 -1.33 -4.27
C PHE A 4 -17.13 -0.61 -3.30
N GLY A 5 -17.26 0.72 -3.23
CA GLY A 5 -16.53 1.63 -2.36
C GLY A 5 -17.07 3.05 -2.51
N LYS A 6 -16.77 3.97 -1.59
CA LYS A 6 -17.11 5.39 -1.77
C LYS A 6 -16.20 6.01 -2.82
N ASP A 7 -16.71 6.96 -3.59
CA ASP A 7 -15.89 7.70 -4.54
C ASP A 7 -14.73 8.40 -3.81
N GLY A 8 -13.50 8.15 -4.25
CA GLY A 8 -12.28 8.67 -3.63
C GLY A 8 -11.73 7.88 -2.43
N SER A 9 -12.42 6.84 -1.95
CA SER A 9 -11.95 5.98 -0.84
C SER A 9 -11.33 4.65 -1.32
N GLY A 10 -10.72 3.90 -0.39
CA GLY A 10 -10.44 2.49 -0.62
C GLY A 10 -11.75 1.71 -0.86
N THR A 11 -11.66 0.54 -1.50
CA THR A 11 -12.82 -0.35 -1.63
C THR A 11 -13.24 -0.87 -0.25
N PHE A 12 -14.51 -1.22 -0.08
CA PHE A 12 -14.97 -1.84 1.17
C PHE A 12 -14.20 -3.12 1.49
N PHE A 13 -13.75 -3.85 0.46
CA PHE A 13 -12.86 -4.99 0.61
C PHE A 13 -11.50 -4.62 1.22
N SER A 14 -10.89 -3.51 0.78
CA SER A 14 -9.62 -3.03 1.33
C SER A 14 -9.76 -2.54 2.78
N GLU A 15 -10.85 -1.83 3.11
CA GLU A 15 -11.18 -1.43 4.47
C GLU A 15 -11.37 -2.67 5.36
N ALA A 16 -12.10 -3.68 4.84
CA ALA A 16 -12.33 -4.92 5.55
C ALA A 16 -11.04 -5.70 5.83
N LEU A 17 -10.14 -5.79 4.86
CA LEU A 17 -8.83 -6.43 5.03
C LEU A 17 -7.99 -5.72 6.09
N ILE A 18 -7.94 -4.39 6.06
CA ILE A 18 -7.21 -3.58 7.05
C ILE A 18 -7.79 -3.77 8.45
N MET A 19 -9.11 -3.75 8.60
CA MET A 19 -9.78 -3.98 9.88
C MET A 19 -9.52 -5.39 10.42
N CYS A 20 -9.47 -6.41 9.56
CA CYS A 20 -9.09 -7.77 9.96
C CYS A 20 -7.67 -7.82 10.50
N LEU A 21 -6.71 -7.23 9.77
CA LEU A 21 -5.30 -7.16 10.17
C LEU A 21 -5.10 -6.34 11.46
N ASN A 22 -5.94 -5.34 11.72
CA ASN A 22 -5.83 -4.46 12.88
C ASN A 22 -6.45 -5.01 14.18
N GLY A 23 -7.21 -6.11 14.17
CA GLY A 23 -7.87 -6.53 15.42
C GLY A 23 -8.43 -7.94 15.51
N MET A 24 -8.57 -8.69 14.42
CA MET A 24 -9.23 -9.99 14.48
C MET A 24 -8.45 -11.05 13.71
N GLY A 25 -7.68 -11.86 14.45
CA GLY A 25 -7.12 -13.11 13.92
C GLY A 25 -5.66 -13.37 14.23
N ALA A 26 -5.03 -12.56 15.08
CA ALA A 26 -3.64 -12.76 15.46
C ALA A 26 -3.51 -13.80 16.60
N SER A 27 -3.14 -15.04 16.28
CA SER A 27 -2.72 -16.01 17.30
C SER A 27 -1.25 -15.74 17.69
N ARG A 28 -0.97 -15.70 19.00
CA ARG A 28 0.40 -15.58 19.50
C ARG A 28 1.05 -16.96 19.42
N ARG A 29 2.10 -17.11 18.62
CA ARG A 29 2.87 -18.35 18.61
C ARG A 29 3.58 -18.50 19.96
N ALA A 30 3.32 -19.59 20.69
CA ALA A 30 3.98 -19.86 21.97
C ALA A 30 5.51 -19.76 21.79
N GLY A 31 6.15 -18.92 22.61
CA GLY A 31 7.60 -18.68 22.58
C GLY A 31 8.11 -17.62 21.60
N LYS A 32 7.28 -16.94 20.79
CA LYS A 32 7.73 -15.83 19.93
C LYS A 32 6.86 -14.57 20.09
N LYS A 33 7.48 -13.39 20.02
CA LYS A 33 6.80 -12.06 19.94
C LYS A 33 6.23 -11.80 18.54
N THR A 34 5.73 -12.83 17.87
CA THR A 34 5.21 -12.73 16.49
C THR A 34 3.75 -13.13 16.49
N TRP A 35 2.91 -12.21 16.06
CA TRP A 35 1.49 -12.40 15.81
C TRP A 35 1.31 -13.09 14.46
N ARG A 36 0.51 -14.17 14.40
CA ARG A 36 0.20 -14.87 13.15
C ARG A 36 -1.28 -14.79 12.87
N VAL A 37 -1.64 -14.36 11.67
CA VAL A 37 -2.98 -14.53 11.11
C VAL A 37 -2.97 -15.77 10.22
N ASP A 38 -3.80 -16.75 10.53
CA ASP A 38 -4.03 -17.88 9.63
C ASP A 38 -5.21 -17.61 8.68
N ALA A 39 -5.29 -18.37 7.59
CA ALA A 39 -6.29 -18.17 6.56
C ALA A 39 -7.73 -18.33 7.06
N ALA A 40 -7.94 -19.16 8.09
CA ALA A 40 -9.27 -19.37 8.69
C ALA A 40 -9.70 -18.14 9.49
N SER A 41 -8.79 -17.59 10.30
CA SER A 41 -9.01 -16.37 11.07
C SER A 41 -9.22 -15.15 10.17
N LEU A 42 -8.45 -15.06 9.09
CA LEU A 42 -8.62 -14.01 8.06
C LEU A 42 -9.98 -14.12 7.37
N SER A 43 -10.40 -15.33 7.00
CA SER A 43 -11.70 -15.56 6.35
C SER A 43 -12.86 -15.19 7.26
N HIS A 44 -12.77 -15.55 8.54
CA HIS A 44 -13.81 -15.23 9.53
C HIS A 44 -13.89 -13.72 9.80
N GLY A 45 -12.74 -13.07 10.01
CA GLY A 45 -12.68 -11.62 10.19
C GLY A 45 -13.25 -10.88 8.98
N LEU A 46 -12.89 -11.30 7.77
CA LEU A 46 -13.30 -10.62 6.54
C LEU A 46 -14.81 -10.69 6.35
N LEU A 47 -15.43 -11.84 6.66
CA LEU A 47 -16.87 -12.01 6.63
C LEU A 47 -17.58 -11.09 7.63
N ALA A 48 -17.11 -11.04 8.88
CA ALA A 48 -17.68 -10.20 9.92
C ALA A 48 -17.57 -8.70 9.59
N VAL A 49 -16.42 -8.26 9.08
CA VAL A 49 -16.23 -6.85 8.71
C VAL A 49 -17.08 -6.46 7.49
N MET A 50 -17.16 -7.33 6.47
CA MET A 50 -18.00 -7.07 5.31
C MET A 50 -19.49 -6.97 5.66
N GLN A 51 -19.96 -7.75 6.63
CA GLN A 51 -21.32 -7.62 7.18
C GLN A 51 -21.53 -6.27 7.88
N LEU A 52 -20.58 -5.86 8.73
CA LEU A 52 -20.64 -4.56 9.40
C LEU A 52 -20.66 -3.40 8.39
N ILE A 53 -19.86 -3.47 7.33
CA ILE A 53 -19.84 -2.44 6.28
C ILE A 53 -21.16 -2.46 5.48
N ALA A 54 -21.69 -3.64 5.14
CA ALA A 54 -23.00 -3.75 4.49
C ALA A 54 -24.10 -3.04 5.29
N GLU A 55 -24.11 -3.26 6.61
CA GLU A 55 -25.06 -2.62 7.52
C GLU A 55 -24.83 -1.11 7.62
N ARG A 56 -23.58 -0.67 7.83
CA ARG A 56 -23.23 0.75 7.98
C ARG A 56 -23.54 1.58 6.74
N GLU A 57 -23.27 1.03 5.56
CA GLU A 57 -23.41 1.72 4.28
C GLU A 57 -24.73 1.42 3.58
N ASN A 58 -25.58 0.55 4.15
CA ASN A 58 -26.83 0.07 3.56
C ASN A 58 -26.65 -0.51 2.14
N LEU A 59 -25.66 -1.39 1.99
CA LEU A 59 -25.30 -2.03 0.72
C LEU A 59 -25.42 -3.54 0.80
N PRO A 60 -25.83 -4.23 -0.28
CA PRO A 60 -25.94 -5.69 -0.31
C PRO A 60 -24.56 -6.34 -0.50
N LEU A 61 -23.66 -6.19 0.47
CA LEU A 61 -22.33 -6.79 0.44
C LEU A 61 -22.33 -8.16 1.10
N SER A 62 -21.63 -9.12 0.50
CA SER A 62 -21.38 -10.44 1.06
C SER A 62 -19.94 -10.85 0.80
N CYS A 63 -19.40 -11.74 1.64
CA CYS A 63 -18.05 -12.24 1.51
C CYS A 63 -18.06 -13.76 1.42
N GLU A 64 -17.63 -14.31 0.27
CA GLU A 64 -17.47 -15.75 0.09
C GLU A 64 -15.99 -16.12 0.07
N CYS A 65 -15.52 -16.74 1.16
CA CYS A 65 -14.11 -17.12 1.31
C CYS A 65 -13.78 -18.48 0.68
N ARG A 66 -14.74 -19.13 0.01
CA ARG A 66 -14.62 -20.48 -0.59
C ARG A 66 -14.78 -20.46 -2.12
N VAL A 67 -14.17 -19.50 -2.79
CA VAL A 67 -14.25 -19.41 -4.25
C VAL A 67 -13.28 -20.41 -4.90
N GLN A 68 -13.78 -21.30 -5.76
CA GLN A 68 -12.97 -22.31 -6.46
C GLN A 68 -12.05 -21.72 -7.54
N LYS A 69 -12.31 -20.49 -7.98
CA LYS A 69 -11.48 -19.75 -8.94
C LYS A 69 -11.32 -18.30 -8.47
N PRO A 70 -10.11 -17.72 -8.54
CA PRO A 70 -9.91 -16.31 -8.27
C PRO A 70 -10.79 -15.48 -9.22
N VAL A 71 -11.61 -14.59 -8.65
CA VAL A 71 -12.32 -13.57 -9.43
C VAL A 71 -11.35 -12.44 -9.77
N SER A 72 -11.52 -11.85 -10.95
CA SER A 72 -10.73 -10.68 -11.35
C SER A 72 -10.92 -9.54 -10.34
N LEU A 73 -9.83 -9.10 -9.74
CA LEU A 73 -9.84 -7.96 -8.82
C LEU A 73 -10.06 -6.69 -9.64
N HIS A 74 -11.08 -5.91 -9.27
CA HIS A 74 -11.30 -4.58 -9.82
C HIS A 74 -10.58 -3.56 -8.94
N PHE A 75 -9.50 -3.00 -9.44
CA PHE A 75 -8.85 -1.86 -8.82
C PHE A 75 -9.72 -0.60 -9.06
N PRO A 76 -9.86 0.33 -8.09
CA PRO A 76 -10.42 1.64 -8.38
C PRO A 76 -9.66 2.28 -9.55
N ALA A 77 -10.31 3.19 -10.28
CA ALA A 77 -9.84 3.72 -11.57
C ALA A 77 -8.38 4.18 -11.57
N LEU A 78 -7.82 4.48 -10.40
CA LEU A 78 -6.40 4.60 -10.15
C LEU A 78 -6.08 3.79 -8.88
N GLY A 79 -5.36 2.68 -9.02
CA GLY A 79 -4.94 1.89 -7.87
C GLY A 79 -4.04 2.74 -6.96
N LYS A 80 -4.26 2.74 -5.64
CA LYS A 80 -3.31 3.40 -4.72
C LYS A 80 -2.05 2.55 -4.61
N VAL A 81 -0.89 3.18 -4.71
CA VAL A 81 0.43 2.54 -4.57
C VAL A 81 1.15 3.17 -3.40
N LEU A 82 1.67 2.34 -2.49
CA LEU A 82 2.61 2.81 -1.47
C LEU A 82 4.02 2.79 -2.07
N VAL A 83 4.59 3.96 -2.32
CA VAL A 83 5.95 4.11 -2.84
C VAL A 83 6.91 4.14 -1.66
N ARG A 84 7.94 3.30 -1.70
CA ARG A 84 8.99 3.21 -0.69
C ARG A 84 10.33 3.38 -1.38
N VAL A 85 11.04 4.46 -1.05
CA VAL A 85 12.35 4.76 -1.61
C VAL A 85 13.39 4.69 -0.51
N ASN A 86 14.39 3.84 -0.70
CA ASN A 86 15.48 3.66 0.25
C ASN A 86 16.83 3.87 -0.44
N CYS A 87 17.79 4.45 0.28
CA CYS A 87 19.19 4.45 -0.14
C CYS A 87 19.94 3.41 0.69
N GLN A 88 20.90 2.71 0.09
CA GLN A 88 21.66 1.69 0.82
C GLN A 88 22.70 2.30 1.77
N ILE A 89 23.31 3.43 1.37
CA ILE A 89 24.40 4.09 2.11
C ILE A 89 23.85 5.15 3.07
N ASP A 90 24.37 5.21 4.29
CA ASP A 90 23.89 6.14 5.32
C ASP A 90 24.13 7.62 4.98
N GLU A 91 25.27 7.96 4.33
CA GLU A 91 25.48 9.32 3.83
C GLU A 91 24.42 9.70 2.80
N MET A 92 24.15 8.84 1.81
CA MET A 92 23.09 9.05 0.81
C MET A 92 21.72 9.23 1.45
N LYS A 93 21.40 8.45 2.50
CA LYS A 93 20.15 8.63 3.25
C LYS A 93 20.04 10.04 3.82
N HIS A 94 21.12 10.56 4.40
CA HIS A 94 21.12 11.86 5.05
C HIS A 94 20.99 13.03 4.06
N GLU A 95 21.62 12.94 2.89
CA GLU A 95 21.64 14.05 1.92
C GLU A 95 20.63 13.95 0.78
N SER A 96 19.96 12.80 0.62
CA SER A 96 18.97 12.58 -0.45
C SER A 96 17.81 13.58 -0.38
N ASN A 97 17.54 14.25 -1.49
CA ASN A 97 16.30 15.00 -1.73
C ASN A 97 15.48 14.26 -2.78
N ILE A 98 14.39 13.62 -2.36
CA ILE A 98 13.58 12.73 -3.21
C ILE A 98 12.35 13.48 -3.69
N THR A 99 12.14 13.53 -5.00
CA THR A 99 10.96 14.10 -5.63
C THR A 99 10.23 13.01 -6.44
N LEU A 100 8.97 12.74 -6.09
CA LEU A 100 8.05 11.93 -6.90
C LEU A 100 7.16 12.86 -7.71
N THR A 101 7.15 12.69 -9.03
CA THR A 101 6.29 13.41 -9.97
C THR A 101 5.37 12.45 -10.69
N GLN A 102 4.07 12.74 -10.70
CA GLN A 102 3.06 11.93 -11.39
C GLN A 102 1.92 12.83 -11.89
N GLY A 103 1.89 13.10 -13.20
CA GLY A 103 1.00 14.12 -13.77
C GLY A 103 1.24 15.48 -13.12
N ASN A 104 0.21 16.06 -12.49
CA ASN A 104 0.31 17.33 -11.76
C ASN A 104 0.69 17.15 -10.27
N MET A 105 0.81 15.92 -9.78
CA MET A 105 1.21 15.65 -8.40
C MET A 105 2.73 15.70 -8.28
N VAL A 106 3.21 16.47 -7.30
CA VAL A 106 4.62 16.50 -6.90
C VAL A 106 4.69 16.30 -5.38
N LYS A 107 5.46 15.30 -4.95
CA LYS A 107 5.75 15.03 -3.53
C LYS A 107 7.25 15.11 -3.31
N ASN A 108 7.66 15.71 -2.20
CA ASN A 108 9.07 15.95 -1.90
C ASN A 108 9.43 15.47 -0.49
N SER A 109 10.57 14.79 -0.37
CA SER A 109 11.24 14.49 0.90
C SER A 109 12.60 15.16 0.93
N PRO A 110 12.78 16.24 1.71
CA PRO A 110 14.06 16.93 1.82
C PRO A 110 15.16 16.06 2.48
N PRO A 111 16.43 16.49 2.38
CA PRO A 111 17.54 15.91 3.12
C PRO A 111 17.29 15.90 4.64
N GLY A 112 17.82 14.89 5.33
CA GLY A 112 17.72 14.72 6.78
C GLY A 112 16.42 14.06 7.27
N GLU A 113 15.42 13.84 6.41
CA GLU A 113 14.24 13.06 6.77
C GLU A 113 14.54 11.56 6.94
N PRO A 114 13.74 10.83 7.74
CA PRO A 114 13.91 9.39 7.91
C PRO A 114 13.84 8.62 6.58
N ARG A 115 14.65 7.57 6.46
CA ARG A 115 14.61 6.60 5.35
C ARG A 115 14.24 5.21 5.87
N PRO A 116 13.51 4.38 5.10
CA PRO A 116 13.01 4.64 3.75
C PRO A 116 11.94 5.75 3.75
N TRP A 117 11.94 6.58 2.72
CA TRP A 117 10.87 7.53 2.49
C TRP A 117 9.64 6.76 2.00
N ILE A 118 8.47 7.02 2.59
CA ILE A 118 7.22 6.31 2.29
C ILE A 118 6.14 7.35 1.95
N GLU A 119 5.51 7.19 0.79
CA GLU A 119 4.47 8.10 0.32
C GLU A 119 3.36 7.37 -0.45
N SER A 120 2.15 7.92 -0.43
CA SER A 120 1.01 7.41 -1.19
C SER A 120 0.96 8.07 -2.58
N ALA A 121 0.84 7.22 -3.61
CA ALA A 121 0.70 7.63 -5.01
C ALA A 121 -0.48 6.91 -5.69
N ILE A 122 -0.71 7.25 -6.96
CA ILE A 122 -1.64 6.52 -7.83
C ILE A 122 -0.87 5.58 -8.76
N SER A 123 -1.54 4.57 -9.29
CA SER A 123 -0.97 3.64 -10.26
C SER A 123 -0.83 4.32 -11.61
N GLY A 124 0.26 3.99 -12.31
CA GLY A 124 0.61 4.54 -13.61
C GLY A 124 1.99 5.17 -13.61
N ASP A 125 2.35 5.78 -14.74
CA ASP A 125 3.67 6.35 -14.97
C ASP A 125 4.03 7.42 -13.94
N ALA A 126 5.24 7.35 -13.43
CA ALA A 126 5.80 8.30 -12.49
C ALA A 126 7.30 8.48 -12.73
N THR A 127 7.81 9.63 -12.30
CA THR A 127 9.23 9.93 -12.24
C THR A 127 9.64 10.07 -10.78
N ILE A 128 10.63 9.31 -10.34
CA ILE A 128 11.33 9.51 -9.07
C ILE A 128 12.68 10.13 -9.40
N SER A 129 12.92 11.35 -8.93
CA SER A 129 14.20 12.03 -9.02
C SER A 129 14.81 12.13 -7.63
N VAL A 130 16.08 11.77 -7.49
CA VAL A 130 16.81 11.87 -6.23
C VAL A 130 18.05 12.69 -6.46
N LYS A 131 18.16 13.78 -5.73
CA LYS A 131 19.33 14.64 -5.76
C LYS A 131 20.17 14.43 -4.52
N TYR A 132 21.48 14.46 -4.71
CA TYR A 132 22.46 14.31 -3.66
C TYR A 132 23.39 15.52 -3.63
N ALA A 133 24.07 15.74 -2.51
CA ALA A 133 25.06 16.81 -2.40
C ALA A 133 26.42 16.35 -2.94
N HIS A 134 26.76 15.08 -2.73
CA HIS A 134 28.06 14.48 -3.02
C HIS A 134 28.00 13.22 -3.88
N PHE A 135 26.82 12.64 -4.10
CA PHE A 135 26.61 11.50 -5.00
C PHE A 135 26.02 11.95 -6.35
N PRO A 136 26.13 11.12 -7.40
CA PRO A 136 25.44 11.38 -8.67
C PRO A 136 23.93 11.39 -8.49
N ASP A 137 23.26 12.35 -9.12
CA ASP A 137 21.79 12.41 -9.14
C ASP A 137 21.21 11.18 -9.85
N GLU A 138 20.09 10.68 -9.33
CA GLU A 138 19.34 9.58 -9.94
C GLU A 138 17.99 10.06 -10.47
N ARG A 139 17.59 9.52 -11.62
CA ARG A 139 16.26 9.73 -12.19
C ARG A 139 15.74 8.41 -12.75
N ILE A 140 14.59 8.00 -12.24
CA ILE A 140 13.93 6.75 -12.61
C ILE A 140 12.53 7.09 -13.10
N ASP A 141 12.28 6.78 -14.37
CA ASP A 141 10.97 6.86 -14.99
C ASP A 141 10.41 5.42 -15.07
N ASP A 142 9.34 5.14 -14.31
CA ASP A 142 8.74 3.80 -14.24
C ASP A 142 7.22 3.87 -13.99
N SER A 143 6.53 2.74 -14.15
CA SER A 143 5.10 2.61 -13.87
C SER A 143 4.87 2.07 -12.46
N LEU A 144 4.16 2.84 -11.62
CA LEU A 144 3.79 2.42 -10.28
C LEU A 144 2.68 1.36 -10.32
N ILE A 145 3.00 0.15 -9.88
CA ILE A 145 2.08 -0.99 -9.83
C ILE A 145 1.70 -1.27 -8.37
N PRO A 146 0.40 -1.34 -8.03
CA PRO A 146 -0.07 -1.67 -6.68
C PRO A 146 0.37 -3.07 -6.20
N PRO A 147 0.39 -3.32 -4.88
CA PRO A 147 0.04 -2.39 -3.79
C PRO A 147 1.22 -1.57 -3.27
N VAL A 148 2.45 -2.01 -3.53
CA VAL A 148 3.69 -1.42 -3.04
C VAL A 148 4.69 -1.37 -4.18
N TYR A 149 5.37 -0.25 -4.33
CA TYR A 149 6.52 -0.08 -5.20
C TYR A 149 7.73 0.21 -4.31
N ASP A 150 8.66 -0.75 -4.23
CA ASP A 150 9.90 -0.63 -3.47
C ASP A 150 11.04 -0.30 -4.44
N LEU A 151 11.74 0.80 -4.17
CA LEU A 151 12.92 1.23 -4.90
C LEU A 151 14.10 1.28 -3.93
N GLU A 152 15.08 0.42 -4.16
CA GLU A 152 16.41 0.56 -3.57
C GLU A 152 17.32 1.27 -4.56
N LEU A 153 17.80 2.44 -4.17
CA LEU A 153 18.75 3.22 -4.95
C LEU A 153 20.15 2.59 -4.76
N PRO A 154 20.78 2.12 -5.85
CA PRO A 154 22.15 1.63 -5.81
C PRO A 154 23.14 2.77 -5.57
N LEU A 155 24.43 2.43 -5.50
CA LEU A 155 25.56 3.37 -5.35
C LEU A 155 25.53 4.54 -6.34
#